data_AF-C7XX81-F1
#
_entry.id   AF-C7XX81-F1
#
_cell.length_a   1.000
_cell.length_b   1.000
_cell.length_c   1.000
_cell.angle_alpha   90.00
_cell.angle_beta   90.00
_cell.angle_gamma   90.00
#
_symmetry.space_group_name_H-M   'P 1'
#
loop_
_entity.id
_entity.type
_entity.pdbx_description
1 polymer ?
#
loop_
_entity_poly.entity_id
_entity_poly.type
_entity_poly.pdbx_seq_one_letter_code
_entity_poly.pdbx_strand_id
1 'polypeptide(L)'
;MGKQLPGRTPNGKWGDYAESAVKAVQKKYQIKNINLVGHSMGNIAIMYYLVNNAQKTNMPTVRHQVDIAGHFDGGIGFGYNKKTTLDSQGKPSIMEKHYRDFLPLRNTYPTTSLVIWMMVPSQIVKFHSTQHSL
;
A
#
# COMPACT_ATOMS: atom_id res chain seq x y z
N MET A 1 -19.78 11.91 16.53
CA MET A 1 -18.74 12.94 16.34
C MET A 1 -17.47 12.27 15.83
N GLY A 2 -17.23 12.33 14.51
CA GLY A 2 -16.03 11.74 13.92
C GLY A 2 -14.82 12.63 14.19
N LYS A 3 -13.81 12.11 14.88
CA LYS A 3 -12.52 12.79 15.02
C LYS A 3 -11.95 13.03 13.61
N GLN A 4 -11.77 14.30 13.24
CA GLN A 4 -11.00 14.66 12.05
C GLN A 4 -9.59 14.10 12.20
N LEU A 5 -9.21 13.23 11.26
CA LEU A 5 -7.86 12.68 11.19
C LEU A 5 -6.88 13.77 10.73
N PRO A 6 -5.69 13.83 11.32
CA PRO A 6 -4.74 14.93 11.09
C PRO A 6 -4.28 14.95 9.63
N GLY A 7 -4.47 16.10 8.97
CA GLY A 7 -3.80 16.51 7.73
C GLY A 7 -3.78 15.49 6.60
N ARG A 8 -4.91 15.28 5.90
CA ARG A 8 -4.94 14.51 4.64
C ARG A 8 -3.98 15.14 3.63
N THR A 9 -2.92 14.42 3.27
CA THR A 9 -2.10 14.75 2.11
C THR A 9 -2.90 14.60 0.82
N PRO A 10 -2.50 15.25 -0.28
CA PRO A 10 -3.09 15.04 -1.60
C PRO A 10 -3.20 13.55 -1.97
N ASN A 11 -2.26 12.73 -1.48
CA ASN A 11 -2.22 11.30 -1.78
C ASN A 11 -3.28 10.46 -1.06
N GLY A 12 -3.86 10.96 0.04
CA GLY A 12 -4.99 10.30 0.71
C GLY A 12 -6.23 10.19 -0.18
N LYS A 13 -6.40 11.10 -1.14
CA LYS A 13 -7.53 11.06 -2.09
C LYS A 13 -7.51 9.83 -2.99
N TRP A 14 -6.33 9.33 -3.38
CA TRP A 14 -6.24 8.10 -4.19
C TRP A 14 -6.76 6.88 -3.43
N GLY A 15 -6.47 6.79 -2.14
CA GLY A 15 -7.02 5.76 -1.26
C GLY A 15 -8.54 5.86 -1.12
N ASP A 16 -9.08 7.09 -1.00
CA ASP A 16 -10.53 7.32 -0.92
C ASP A 16 -11.24 6.88 -2.23
N TYR A 17 -10.63 7.12 -3.40
CA TYR A 17 -11.17 6.64 -4.68
C TYR A 17 -11.12 5.11 -4.78
N ALA A 18 -10.03 4.48 -4.37
CA ALA A 18 -9.92 3.02 -4.33
C ALA A 18 -10.97 2.41 -3.38
N GLU A 19 -11.19 3.00 -2.19
CA GLU A 19 -12.23 2.58 -1.26
C GLU A 19 -13.63 2.70 -1.87
N SER A 20 -13.90 3.81 -2.57
CA SER A 20 -15.17 4.04 -3.24
C SER A 20 -15.43 3.02 -4.33
N ALA A 21 -14.42 2.68 -5.12
CA ALA A 21 -14.51 1.64 -6.16
C ALA A 21 -14.80 0.27 -5.54
N VAL A 22 -14.07 -0.12 -4.50
CA VAL A 22 -14.30 -1.40 -3.79
C VAL A 22 -15.72 -1.46 -3.23
N LYS A 23 -16.20 -0.39 -2.57
CA LYS A 23 -17.56 -0.32 -2.02
C LYS A 23 -18.63 -0.42 -3.11
N ALA A 24 -18.42 0.21 -4.25
CA ALA A 24 -19.36 0.12 -5.37
C ALA A 24 -19.50 -1.32 -5.89
N VAL A 25 -18.37 -2.01 -6.08
CA VAL A 25 -18.35 -3.43 -6.51
C VAL A 25 -18.94 -4.33 -5.42
N GLN A 26 -18.58 -4.11 -4.16
CA GLN A 26 -19.13 -4.84 -3.01
C GLN A 26 -20.65 -4.70 -2.93
N LYS A 27 -21.18 -3.48 -3.07
CA LYS A 27 -22.63 -3.24 -3.02
C LYS A 27 -23.37 -3.95 -4.16
N LYS A 28 -22.78 -3.97 -5.35
CA LYS A 28 -23.41 -4.56 -6.54
C LYS A 28 -23.35 -6.09 -6.56
N TYR A 29 -22.21 -6.67 -6.17
CA TYR A 29 -21.94 -8.09 -6.34
C TYR A 29 -21.81 -8.87 -5.04
N GLN A 30 -21.93 -8.21 -3.88
CA GLN A 30 -21.83 -8.82 -2.54
C GLN A 30 -20.54 -9.61 -2.33
N ILE A 31 -19.45 -9.16 -2.95
CA ILE A 31 -18.13 -9.79 -2.86
C ILE A 31 -17.60 -9.75 -1.42
N LYS A 32 -17.06 -10.88 -0.97
CA LYS A 32 -16.43 -11.02 0.36
C LYS A 32 -14.91 -10.99 0.33
N ASN A 33 -14.33 -11.20 -0.85
CA ASN A 33 -12.89 -11.27 -1.05
C ASN A 33 -12.50 -10.45 -2.28
N ILE A 34 -11.32 -9.85 -2.26
CA ILE A 34 -10.76 -9.10 -3.39
C ILE A 34 -9.28 -9.40 -3.57
N ASN A 35 -8.83 -9.28 -4.83
CA ASN A 35 -7.43 -9.17 -5.18
C ASN A 35 -7.18 -7.74 -5.66
N LEU A 36 -6.04 -7.17 -5.30
CA LEU A 36 -5.66 -5.82 -5.68
C LEU A 36 -4.44 -5.88 -6.59
N VAL A 37 -4.50 -5.23 -7.75
CA VAL A 37 -3.38 -5.13 -8.68
C VAL A 37 -3.12 -3.67 -8.96
N GLY A 38 -1.93 -3.19 -8.60
CA GLY A 38 -1.52 -1.80 -8.75
C GLY A 38 -0.39 -1.65 -9.76
N HIS A 39 -0.41 -0.56 -10.52
CA HIS A 39 0.71 -0.13 -11.35
C HIS A 39 1.10 1.31 -11.00
N SER A 40 2.39 1.57 -10.76
CA SER A 40 2.90 2.92 -10.45
C SER A 40 2.11 3.56 -9.28
N MET A 41 1.48 4.71 -9.50
CA MET A 41 0.64 5.42 -8.52
C MET A 41 -0.56 4.59 -8.03
N GLY A 42 -1.00 3.59 -8.80
CA GLY A 42 -2.04 2.64 -8.35
C GLY A 42 -1.63 1.87 -7.09
N ASN A 43 -0.33 1.59 -6.92
CA ASN A 43 0.18 0.96 -5.69
C ASN A 43 0.03 1.92 -4.50
N ILE A 44 0.28 3.21 -4.68
CA ILE A 44 0.07 4.23 -3.64
C ILE A 44 -1.41 4.30 -3.25
N ALA A 45 -2.32 4.26 -4.22
CA ALA A 45 -3.76 4.21 -3.97
C ALA A 45 -4.16 2.97 -3.14
N ILE A 46 -3.66 1.80 -3.51
CA ILE A 46 -3.87 0.54 -2.79
C ILE A 46 -3.33 0.61 -1.37
N MET A 47 -2.12 1.14 -1.16
CA MET A 47 -1.52 1.25 0.16
C MET A 47 -2.34 2.16 1.08
N TYR A 48 -2.79 3.32 0.61
CA TYR A 48 -3.69 4.17 1.40
C TYR A 48 -5.06 3.51 1.64
N TYR A 49 -5.61 2.77 0.67
CA TYR A 49 -6.80 1.96 0.87
C TYR A 49 -6.60 0.96 2.02
N LEU A 50 -5.48 0.24 2.03
CA LEU A 50 -5.17 -0.76 3.05
C LEU A 50 -4.98 -0.13 4.42
N VAL A 51 -4.25 1.00 4.53
CA VAL A 51 -4.06 1.71 5.82
C VAL A 51 -5.41 1.97 6.48
N ASN A 52 -6.41 2.35 5.68
CA ASN A 52 -7.72 2.73 6.17
C ASN A 52 -8.69 1.55 6.34
N ASN A 53 -8.48 0.42 5.64
CA ASN A 53 -9.53 -0.59 5.46
C ASN A 53 -9.11 -2.03 5.73
N ALA A 54 -7.82 -2.36 5.83
CA ALA A 54 -7.35 -3.76 5.92
C ALA A 54 -7.93 -4.55 7.12
N GLN A 55 -8.26 -3.86 8.21
CA GLN A 55 -8.82 -4.47 9.44
C GLN A 55 -10.33 -4.25 9.60
N LYS A 56 -10.99 -3.61 8.63
CA LYS A 56 -12.43 -3.34 8.71
C LYS A 56 -13.23 -4.57 8.28
N THR A 57 -14.07 -5.08 9.17
CA THR A 57 -14.92 -6.26 8.93
C THR A 57 -16.06 -6.00 7.94
N ASN A 58 -16.41 -4.74 7.66
CA ASN A 58 -17.42 -4.37 6.68
C ASN A 58 -16.87 -4.21 5.26
N MET A 59 -15.56 -4.43 5.05
CA MET A 59 -14.91 -4.40 3.75
C MET A 59 -14.56 -5.82 3.29
N PRO A 60 -14.46 -6.08 1.97
CA PRO A 60 -14.01 -7.37 1.47
C PRO A 60 -12.59 -7.69 1.94
N THR A 61 -12.33 -8.93 2.31
CA THR A 61 -11.00 -9.39 2.72
C THR A 61 -10.06 -9.40 1.51
N VAL A 62 -8.94 -8.70 1.62
CA VAL A 62 -7.88 -8.73 0.60
C VAL A 62 -7.17 -10.08 0.68
N ARG A 63 -7.17 -10.84 -0.40
CA ARG A 63 -6.52 -12.17 -0.48
C ARG A 63 -5.13 -12.08 -1.07
N HIS A 64 -5.01 -11.36 -2.18
CA HIS A 64 -3.74 -11.17 -2.88
C HIS A 64 -3.58 -9.71 -3.28
N GLN A 65 -2.36 -9.20 -3.14
CA GLN A 65 -1.94 -7.93 -3.72
C GLN A 65 -0.81 -8.17 -4.71
N VAL A 66 -0.88 -7.53 -5.88
CA VAL A 66 0.18 -7.51 -6.88
C VAL A 66 0.59 -6.08 -7.13
N ASP A 67 1.83 -5.74 -6.83
CA ASP A 67 2.37 -4.40 -7.05
C ASP A 67 3.31 -4.38 -8.25
N ILE A 68 3.02 -3.58 -9.28
CA ILE A 68 3.87 -3.44 -10.48
C ILE A 68 4.46 -2.04 -10.49
N ALA A 69 5.79 -1.93 -10.52
CA ALA A 69 6.52 -0.64 -10.52
C ALA A 69 6.09 0.28 -9.34
N GLY A 70 6.01 -0.27 -8.13
CA GLY A 70 5.66 0.47 -6.92
C GLY A 70 6.77 1.40 -6.43
N HIS A 71 6.41 2.61 -6.03
CA HIS A 71 7.34 3.65 -5.57
C HIS A 71 7.04 4.08 -4.12
N PHE A 72 7.01 3.10 -3.21
CA PHE A 72 6.54 3.25 -1.82
C PHE A 72 7.36 4.19 -0.95
N ASP A 73 8.63 4.41 -1.27
CA ASP A 73 9.52 5.38 -0.61
C ASP A 73 9.97 6.49 -1.57
N GLY A 74 9.20 6.71 -2.62
CA GLY A 74 9.42 7.75 -3.59
C GLY A 74 9.91 7.18 -4.90
N GLY A 75 9.91 8.02 -5.93
CA GLY A 75 10.31 7.62 -7.27
C GLY A 75 10.65 8.81 -8.14
N ILE A 76 11.26 8.54 -9.29
CA ILE A 76 11.56 9.56 -10.29
C ILE A 76 10.26 10.29 -10.65
N GLY A 77 10.24 11.62 -10.48
CA GLY A 77 9.05 12.46 -10.73
C GLY A 77 8.08 12.60 -9.55
N PHE A 78 8.23 11.84 -8.47
CA PHE A 78 7.33 11.86 -7.30
C PHE A 78 8.04 12.25 -5.98
N GLY A 79 9.30 12.68 -6.08
CA GLY A 79 10.18 12.89 -4.94
C GLY A 79 10.81 11.58 -4.49
N TYR A 80 12.13 11.57 -4.34
CA TYR A 80 12.90 10.54 -3.65
C TYR A 80 14.28 11.10 -3.30
N ASN A 81 14.85 10.65 -2.19
CA ASN A 81 16.21 10.98 -1.86
C ASN A 81 17.19 10.01 -2.56
N LYS A 82 18.04 10.53 -3.45
CA LYS A 82 19.05 9.72 -4.17
C LYS A 82 20.08 9.06 -3.23
N LYS A 83 20.21 9.53 -1.99
CA LYS A 83 21.09 8.95 -0.97
C LYS A 83 20.40 7.86 -0.14
N THR A 84 19.12 7.60 -0.37
CA THR A 84 18.41 6.51 0.32
C THR A 84 19.06 5.17 -0.03
N THR A 85 19.39 4.44 1.02
CA THR A 85 19.86 3.05 0.97
C THR A 85 18.84 2.19 1.71
N LEU A 86 18.79 0.90 1.40
CA LEU A 86 17.95 -0.05 2.13
C LEU A 86 18.76 -0.93 3.06
N ASP A 87 18.17 -1.28 4.19
CA ASP A 87 18.66 -2.39 4.99
C ASP A 87 18.23 -3.76 4.41
N SER A 88 18.66 -4.85 5.06
CA SER A 88 18.34 -6.21 4.64
C SER A 88 16.84 -6.54 4.65
N GLN A 89 16.04 -5.76 5.39
CA GLN A 89 14.60 -5.86 5.51
C GLN A 89 13.88 -4.90 4.54
N GLY A 90 14.61 -4.22 3.67
CA GLY A 90 14.04 -3.27 2.70
C GLY A 90 13.57 -1.96 3.33
N LYS A 91 13.97 -1.64 4.56
CA LYS A 91 13.66 -0.35 5.17
C LYS A 91 14.60 0.72 4.61
N PRO A 92 14.09 1.86 4.14
CA PRO A 92 14.91 2.95 3.67
C PRO A 92 15.56 3.73 4.82
N SER A 93 16.81 4.17 4.60
CA SER A 93 17.56 5.00 5.54
C SER A 93 16.99 6.40 5.68
N ILE A 94 16.32 6.90 4.65
CA ILE A 94 15.57 8.15 4.64
C ILE A 94 14.16 7.80 4.18
N MET A 95 13.18 7.90 5.08
CA MET A 95 11.79 7.60 4.75
C MET A 95 11.11 8.84 4.18
N GLU A 96 10.60 8.75 2.96
CA GLU A 96 9.70 9.75 2.40
C GLU A 96 8.34 9.76 3.10
N LYS A 97 7.55 10.81 2.88
CA LYS A 97 6.31 11.01 3.66
C LYS A 97 5.35 9.84 3.53
N HIS A 98 5.05 9.40 2.31
CA HIS A 98 4.10 8.32 2.06
C HIS A 98 4.56 6.99 2.62
N TYR A 99 5.88 6.70 2.62
CA TYR A 99 6.41 5.52 3.30
C TYR A 99 6.07 5.50 4.78
N ARG A 100 6.21 6.66 5.46
CA ARG A 100 5.82 6.80 6.87
C ARG A 100 4.33 6.58 7.08
N ASP A 101 3.50 7.10 6.18
CA ASP A 101 2.05 6.91 6.23
C ASP A 101 1.67 5.41 6.11
N PHE A 102 2.52 4.58 5.49
CA PHE A 102 2.30 3.14 5.34
C PHE A 102 2.87 2.27 6.46
N LEU A 103 3.67 2.82 7.39
CA LEU A 103 4.25 2.04 8.49
C LEU A 103 3.22 1.24 9.33
N PRO A 104 1.99 1.73 9.60
CA PRO A 104 0.98 0.96 10.33
C PRO A 104 0.63 -0.38 9.66
N LEU A 105 0.83 -0.49 8.34
CA LEU A 105 0.55 -1.70 7.58
C LEU A 105 1.44 -2.88 7.96
N ARG A 106 2.60 -2.66 8.58
CA ARG A 106 3.46 -3.75 9.07
C ARG A 106 2.75 -4.74 9.99
N ASN A 107 1.71 -4.28 10.70
CA ASN A 107 0.96 -5.08 11.66
C ASN A 107 -0.42 -5.49 11.15
N THR A 108 -0.87 -4.92 10.03
CA THR A 108 -2.26 -5.06 9.55
C THR A 108 -2.35 -5.56 8.11
N TYR A 109 -1.20 -5.82 7.47
CA TYR A 109 -1.13 -6.26 6.09
C TYR A 109 -1.84 -7.59 5.86
N PRO A 110 -2.54 -7.76 4.73
CA PRO A 110 -3.17 -9.02 4.40
C PRO A 110 -2.16 -10.14 4.16
N THR A 111 -2.65 -11.38 4.29
CA THR A 111 -1.86 -12.62 4.39
C THR A 111 -1.12 -13.05 3.13
N THR A 112 -1.26 -12.38 1.97
CA THR A 112 -0.46 -12.68 0.78
C THR A 112 -0.26 -11.45 -0.10
N SER A 113 1.00 -11.11 -0.40
CA SER A 113 1.38 -9.99 -1.27
C SER A 113 2.56 -10.37 -2.14
N LEU A 114 2.49 -10.00 -3.43
CA LEU A 114 3.51 -10.21 -4.43
C LEU A 114 3.89 -8.86 -5.03
N VAL A 115 5.18 -8.53 -5.01
CA VAL A 115 5.69 -7.30 -5.65
C VAL A 115 6.47 -7.69 -6.90
N ILE A 116 6.08 -7.15 -8.04
CA ILE A 116 6.73 -7.29 -9.34
C ILE A 116 7.46 -5.99 -9.69
N TRP A 117 8.78 -6.08 -9.86
CA TRP A 117 9.66 -4.94 -9.95
C TRP A 117 9.82 -4.42 -11.39
N MET A 118 9.74 -3.09 -11.57
CA MET A 118 10.52 -2.40 -12.60
C MET A 118 11.09 -1.09 -12.03
N MET A 119 12.42 -0.97 -12.15
CA MET A 119 13.34 0.14 -11.85
C MET A 119 13.95 0.30 -10.42
N VAL A 120 15.30 0.38 -10.46
CA VAL A 120 16.34 0.65 -9.44
C VAL A 120 16.49 -0.36 -8.28
N PRO A 121 17.56 -1.19 -8.26
CA PRO A 121 17.81 -2.20 -7.22
C PRO A 121 17.86 -1.69 -5.77
N SER A 122 18.04 -0.39 -5.56
CA SER A 122 18.25 0.21 -4.24
C SER A 122 16.95 0.64 -3.52
N GLN A 123 15.76 0.23 -3.99
CA GLN A 123 14.47 0.69 -3.44
C GLN A 123 13.47 -0.46 -3.13
N ILE A 124 13.95 -1.70 -3.06
CA ILE A 124 13.20 -2.88 -2.61
C ILE A 124 12.70 -2.76 -1.15
N VAL A 125 11.51 -2.20 -0.98
CA VAL A 125 10.78 -2.30 0.30
C VAL A 125 10.11 -3.66 0.37
N LYS A 126 10.56 -4.49 1.31
CA LYS A 126 9.98 -5.80 1.57
C LYS A 126 8.84 -5.68 2.56
N PHE A 127 7.60 -5.67 2.08
CA PHE A 127 6.44 -5.95 2.92
C PHE A 127 6.24 -7.49 2.97
N HIS A 128 6.91 -8.17 3.90
CA HIS A 128 6.63 -9.59 4.14
C HIS A 128 5.54 -9.71 5.21
N SER A 129 4.46 -10.41 4.88
CA SER A 129 3.74 -11.21 5.86
C SER A 129 4.57 -12.46 6.07
N THR A 130 5.21 -12.62 7.24
CA THR A 130 5.85 -13.87 7.63
C THR A 130 4.78 -14.94 7.83
N GLN A 131 4.39 -15.63 6.76
CA GLN A 131 4.06 -17.06 6.78
C GLN A 131 4.46 -17.66 5.44
N HIS A 132 5.10 -18.84 5.50
CA HIS A 132 5.68 -19.64 4.40
C HIS A 132 7.15 -19.35 4.06
N SER A 133 8.02 -19.74 4.99
CA SER A 133 9.27 -20.43 4.66
C SER A 133 8.97 -21.92 4.43
N LEU A 134 9.19 -22.40 3.21
CA LEU A 134 9.88 -23.67 2.97
C LEU A 134 11.29 -23.31 2.51
#